data_AF-A0AAD9UGE0-F1
#
_entry.id   AF-A0AAD9UGE0-F1
#
_cell.length_a   1.000
_cell.length_b   1.000
_cell.length_c   1.000
_cell.angle_alpha   90.00
_cell.angle_beta   90.00
_cell.angle_gamma   90.00
#
_symmetry.space_group_name_H-M   'P 1'
#
loop_
_entity.id
_entity.type
_entity.pdbx_description
1 polymer ?
#
loop_
_entity_poly.entity_id
_entity_poly.type
_entity_poly.pdbx_seq_one_letter_code
_entity_poly.pdbx_strand_id
1 'polypeptide(L)'
;MTYLHKSPIKFHGSLTSFKVLLDGRWTCKISRYGLRKLKQTSKPLVRSNPSYYRPCIERVKKSEQPPFRPSVPARVDEDSAQLVDLMKFCWEDGPQSRPSFEVVQSIWKKMNKGGQVNLVDQIVSMMTKYSDNMEDLVAQRTRQLELEQKKTDDLLCRMLPRYRTAIMGII
;
A
#
# COMPACT_ATOMS: atom_id res chain seq x y z
N MET A 1 0.72 -16.46 -8.73
CA MET A 1 1.95 -17.25 -8.45
C MET A 1 2.01 -18.57 -9.22
N THR A 2 0.89 -19.24 -9.51
CA THR A 2 0.84 -20.48 -10.33
C THR A 2 1.65 -20.37 -11.62
N TYR A 3 1.48 -19.28 -12.38
CA TYR A 3 2.24 -19.01 -13.60
C TYR A 3 3.76 -19.01 -13.36
N LEU A 4 4.23 -18.28 -12.34
CA LEU A 4 5.65 -18.21 -12.01
C LEU A 4 6.21 -19.58 -11.61
N HIS A 5 5.43 -20.39 -10.90
CA HIS A 5 5.84 -21.72 -10.46
C HIS A 5 5.94 -22.74 -11.60
N LYS A 6 5.09 -22.61 -12.63
CA LYS A 6 5.16 -23.41 -13.86
C LYS A 6 6.26 -22.94 -14.81
N SER A 7 6.74 -21.70 -14.65
CA SER A 7 7.83 -21.15 -15.47
C SER A 7 9.20 -21.71 -15.08
N PRO A 8 10.23 -21.61 -15.94
CA PRO A 8 11.61 -22.00 -15.62
C PRO A 8 12.21 -21.28 -14.40
N ILE A 9 11.65 -20.12 -14.01
CA ILE A 9 12.10 -19.35 -12.85
C ILE A 9 11.73 -20.06 -11.53
N LYS A 10 10.64 -20.85 -11.55
CA LYS A 10 10.05 -21.69 -10.48
C LYS A 10 9.55 -20.95 -9.23
N PHE A 11 10.20 -19.87 -8.82
CA PHE A 11 9.85 -19.12 -7.61
C PHE A 11 10.42 -17.71 -7.64
N HIS A 12 9.78 -16.80 -6.91
CA HIS A 12 10.22 -15.41 -6.81
C HIS A 12 11.51 -15.27 -5.97
N GLY A 13 11.59 -15.96 -4.85
CA GLY A 13 12.79 -16.01 -3.97
C GLY A 13 12.87 -14.92 -2.90
N SER A 14 12.14 -13.82 -3.05
CA SER A 14 12.14 -12.73 -2.06
C SER A 14 10.84 -11.92 -2.11
N LEU A 15 9.69 -12.60 -2.19
CA LEU A 15 8.40 -11.92 -2.30
C LEU A 15 8.16 -11.08 -1.03
N THR A 16 8.01 -9.77 -1.21
CA THR A 16 7.67 -8.83 -0.14
C THR A 16 6.61 -7.86 -0.67
N SER A 17 5.88 -7.18 0.21
CA SER A 17 4.89 -6.15 -0.19
C SER A 17 5.51 -5.07 -1.10
N PHE A 18 6.78 -4.71 -0.90
CA PHE A 18 7.51 -3.76 -1.75
C PHE A 18 7.77 -4.25 -3.20
N LYS A 19 7.58 -5.54 -3.47
CA LYS A 19 7.72 -6.13 -4.81
C LYS A 19 6.37 -6.41 -5.46
N VAL A 20 5.27 -6.12 -4.77
CA VAL A 20 3.92 -6.25 -5.26
C VAL A 20 3.39 -4.85 -5.57
N LEU A 21 3.03 -4.61 -6.83
CA LEU A 21 2.65 -3.31 -7.37
C LEU A 21 1.18 -3.36 -7.78
N LEU A 22 0.46 -2.26 -7.57
CA LEU A 22 -0.86 -2.05 -8.15
C LEU A 22 -0.71 -1.16 -9.39
N ASP A 23 -1.42 -1.47 -10.47
CA ASP A 23 -1.51 -0.58 -11.64
C ASP A 23 -2.79 0.27 -11.62
N GLY A 24 -2.95 1.16 -12.61
CA GLY A 24 -4.13 2.03 -12.72
C GLY A 24 -5.45 1.31 -12.97
N ARG A 25 -5.42 -0.02 -13.20
CA ARG A 25 -6.60 -0.88 -13.29
C ARG A 25 -6.76 -1.74 -12.02
N TRP A 26 -6.12 -1.33 -10.93
CA TRP A 26 -6.14 -2.01 -9.63
C TRP A 26 -5.67 -3.47 -9.69
N THR A 27 -4.90 -3.83 -10.71
CA THR A 27 -4.38 -5.18 -10.86
C THR A 27 -3.08 -5.32 -10.08
N CYS A 28 -3.08 -6.29 -9.17
CA CYS A 28 -1.90 -6.66 -8.41
C CYS A 28 -0.88 -7.42 -9.28
N LYS A 29 0.32 -6.85 -9.43
CA LYS A 29 1.43 -7.34 -10.26
C LYS A 29 2.66 -7.61 -9.41
N ILE A 30 3.32 -8.73 -9.67
CA ILE A 30 4.53 -9.13 -8.96
C ILE A 30 5.75 -8.70 -9.78
N SER A 31 6.69 -8.01 -9.16
CA SER A 31 7.91 -7.45 -9.79
C SER A 31 9.19 -8.14 -9.28
N ARG A 32 10.29 -8.00 -10.02
CA ARG A 32 11.64 -8.42 -9.58
C ARG A 32 11.79 -9.93 -9.27
N TYR A 33 11.08 -10.78 -10.01
CA TYR A 33 11.34 -12.23 -10.05
C TYR A 33 12.41 -12.55 -11.11
N GLY A 34 13.10 -13.70 -11.00
CA GLY A 34 14.10 -14.14 -12.00
C GLY A 34 15.47 -13.46 -11.95
N LEU A 35 15.67 -12.46 -11.09
CA LEU A 35 16.89 -11.65 -11.03
C LEU A 35 18.04 -12.27 -10.21
N ARG A 36 18.00 -13.58 -9.89
CA ARG A 36 19.00 -14.24 -9.03
C ARG A 36 20.43 -14.14 -9.58
N LYS A 37 20.59 -14.06 -10.91
CA LYS A 37 21.89 -14.03 -11.59
C LYS A 37 22.38 -12.62 -11.94
N LEU A 38 21.53 -11.61 -11.79
CA LEU A 38 21.90 -10.24 -12.14
C LEU A 38 22.59 -9.59 -10.93
N LYS A 39 23.87 -9.22 -11.06
CA LYS A 39 24.57 -8.42 -10.04
C LYS A 39 23.85 -7.08 -9.92
N GLN A 40 23.20 -6.83 -8.78
CA GLN A 40 22.60 -5.53 -8.49
C GLN A 40 23.72 -4.50 -8.33
N THR A 41 23.90 -3.66 -9.35
CA THR A 41 24.85 -2.53 -9.35
C THR A 41 24.38 -1.39 -8.44
N SER A 42 23.07 -1.34 -8.15
CA SER A 42 22.45 -0.35 -7.28
C SER A 42 22.43 -0.81 -5.82
N LYS A 43 22.73 0.10 -4.88
CA LYS A 43 22.52 -0.12 -3.44
C LYS A 43 21.06 -0.55 -3.19
N PRO A 44 20.81 -1.69 -2.54
CA PRO A 44 19.46 -2.13 -2.27
C PRO A 44 18.77 -1.15 -1.32
N LEU A 45 17.48 -0.89 -1.56
CA LEU A 45 16.64 -0.18 -0.60
C LEU A 45 16.61 -0.95 0.72
N VAL A 46 16.48 -0.27 1.85
CA VAL A 46 16.54 -0.85 3.20
C VAL A 46 15.64 -2.09 3.35
N ARG A 47 14.36 -2.00 2.92
CA ARG A 47 13.40 -3.12 2.98
C ARG A 47 13.71 -4.29 2.03
N SER A 48 14.58 -4.07 1.03
CA SER A 48 15.05 -5.10 0.12
C SER A 48 16.41 -5.68 0.52
N ASN A 49 17.06 -5.11 1.53
CA ASN A 49 18.30 -5.65 2.09
C ASN A 49 18.02 -7.02 2.74
N PRO A 50 18.77 -8.08 2.38
CA PRO A 50 18.66 -9.38 3.03
C PRO A 50 18.73 -9.34 4.55
N SER A 51 19.48 -8.40 5.16
CA SER A 51 19.55 -8.26 6.62
C SER A 51 18.19 -8.00 7.27
N TYR A 52 17.24 -7.38 6.56
CA TYR A 52 15.92 -7.04 7.09
C TYR A 52 15.02 -8.26 7.29
N TYR A 53 15.04 -9.22 6.36
CA TYR A 53 14.12 -10.37 6.38
C TYR A 53 14.80 -11.71 6.69
N ARG A 54 16.14 -11.80 6.60
CA ARG A 54 16.88 -13.02 6.94
C ARG A 54 16.61 -13.51 8.37
N PRO A 55 16.62 -12.65 9.42
CA PRO A 55 16.34 -13.10 10.77
C PRO A 55 14.97 -13.80 10.86
N CYS A 56 13.95 -13.24 10.21
CA CYS A 56 12.62 -13.85 10.15
C CYS A 56 12.65 -15.24 9.49
N ILE A 57 13.36 -15.40 8.37
CA ILE A 57 13.47 -16.69 7.68
C ILE A 57 14.17 -17.73 8.56
N GLU A 58 15.26 -17.36 9.23
CA GLU A 58 16.01 -18.29 10.07
C GLU A 58 15.21 -18.74 11.29
N ARG A 59 14.45 -17.83 11.92
CA ARG A 59 13.53 -18.18 13.02
C ARG A 59 12.42 -19.11 12.58
N VAL A 60 11.87 -18.93 11.37
CA VAL A 60 10.89 -19.86 10.78
C VAL A 60 11.52 -21.22 10.52
N LYS A 61 12.73 -21.28 9.95
CA LYS A 61 13.43 -22.55 9.68
C LYS A 61 13.80 -23.31 10.95
N LYS A 62 14.09 -22.59 12.04
CA LYS A 62 14.41 -23.17 13.34
C LYS A 62 13.20 -23.82 14.02
N SER A 63 11.98 -23.57 13.52
CA SER A 63 10.73 -24.04 14.14
C SER A 63 10.69 -23.71 15.64
N GLU A 64 10.91 -22.43 15.96
CA GLU A 64 10.84 -21.94 17.34
C GLU A 64 9.50 -22.27 17.99
N GLN A 65 9.49 -22.44 19.31
CA GLN A 65 8.28 -22.62 20.11
C GLN A 65 8.08 -21.41 21.03
N PRO A 66 7.00 -20.62 20.87
CA PRO A 66 5.95 -20.74 19.84
C PRO A 66 6.44 -20.39 18.41
N PRO A 67 5.78 -20.88 17.35
CA PRO A 67 6.18 -20.61 15.97
C PRO A 67 6.29 -19.12 15.67
N PHE A 68 7.42 -18.69 15.08
CA PHE A 68 7.57 -17.30 14.66
C PHE A 68 6.63 -16.99 13.49
N ARG A 69 5.48 -16.37 13.79
CA ARG A 69 4.42 -16.01 12.84
C ARG A 69 3.90 -14.60 13.14
N PRO A 70 3.34 -13.89 12.15
CA PRO A 70 2.67 -12.61 12.38
C PRO A 70 1.54 -12.75 13.41
N SER A 71 1.34 -11.72 14.23
CA SER A 71 0.17 -11.65 15.12
C SER A 71 -1.10 -11.50 14.28
N VAL A 72 -2.10 -12.32 14.58
CA VAL A 72 -3.42 -12.30 13.93
C VAL A 72 -4.45 -11.87 14.97
N PRO A 73 -5.37 -10.95 14.65
CA PRO A 73 -6.43 -10.56 15.58
C PRO A 73 -7.21 -11.78 16.09
N ALA A 74 -7.48 -11.82 17.40
CA ALA A 74 -8.22 -12.93 18.01
C ALA A 74 -9.71 -12.93 17.63
N ARG A 75 -10.25 -11.75 17.30
CA ARG A 75 -11.60 -11.57 16.77
C ARG A 75 -11.48 -11.17 15.32
N VAL A 76 -11.98 -12.04 14.46
CA VAL A 76 -12.08 -11.82 13.02
C VAL A 76 -13.53 -12.10 12.68
N ASP A 77 -14.13 -11.31 11.79
CA ASP A 77 -15.50 -11.53 11.34
C ASP A 77 -15.64 -12.97 10.80
N GLU A 78 -16.82 -13.59 10.97
CA GLU A 78 -17.06 -14.99 10.55
C GLU A 78 -16.68 -15.22 9.07
N ASP A 79 -16.91 -14.22 8.23
CA ASP A 79 -16.56 -14.23 6.80
C ASP A 79 -15.04 -14.23 6.55
N SER A 80 -14.28 -13.64 7.46
CA SER A 80 -12.81 -13.55 7.38
C SER A 80 -12.11 -14.71 8.08
N ALA A 81 -12.82 -15.48 8.92
CA ALA A 81 -12.27 -16.64 9.61
C ALA A 81 -11.72 -17.69 8.62
N GLN A 82 -12.48 -18.01 7.57
CA GLN A 82 -12.06 -18.97 6.56
C GLN A 82 -10.79 -18.53 5.80
N LEU A 83 -10.62 -17.21 5.61
CA LEU A 83 -9.42 -16.65 5.01
C LEU A 83 -8.21 -16.75 5.95
N VAL A 84 -8.42 -16.48 7.24
CA VAL A 84 -7.38 -16.61 8.26
C VAL A 84 -6.93 -18.07 8.38
N ASP A 85 -7.85 -19.02 8.30
CA ASP A 85 -7.52 -20.45 8.32
C ASP A 85 -6.77 -20.87 7.06
N LEU A 86 -7.17 -20.40 5.88
CA LEU A 86 -6.40 -20.62 4.64
C LEU A 86 -4.98 -20.03 4.74
N MET A 87 -4.83 -18.84 5.34
CA MET A 87 -3.53 -18.22 5.57
C MET A 87 -2.67 -19.05 6.53
N LYS A 88 -3.23 -19.52 7.65
CA LYS A 88 -2.54 -20.39 8.61
C LYS A 88 -2.16 -21.74 7.99
N PHE A 89 -3.00 -22.29 7.11
CA PHE A 89 -2.66 -23.50 6.37
C PHE A 89 -1.44 -23.30 5.44
N CYS A 90 -1.23 -22.08 4.92
CA CYS A 90 -0.02 -21.73 4.18
C CYS A 90 1.23 -21.58 5.08
N TRP A 91 1.06 -21.50 6.40
CA TRP A 91 2.11 -21.29 7.39
C TRP A 91 2.64 -22.59 8.00
N GLU A 92 2.23 -23.76 7.52
CA GLU A 92 2.74 -25.05 7.98
C GLU A 92 4.28 -25.11 8.00
N ASP A 93 4.87 -25.68 9.05
CA ASP A 93 6.33 -25.76 9.19
C ASP A 93 6.93 -26.71 8.14
N GLY A 94 6.26 -27.85 7.92
CA GLY A 94 6.61 -28.83 6.91
C GLY A 94 6.46 -28.26 5.49
N PRO A 95 7.53 -28.23 4.66
CA PRO A 95 7.44 -27.73 3.29
C PRO A 95 6.43 -28.51 2.43
N GLN A 96 6.28 -29.80 2.69
CA GLN A 96 5.35 -30.69 1.97
C GLN A 96 3.89 -30.56 2.46
N SER A 97 3.71 -30.13 3.71
CA SER A 97 2.39 -29.92 4.32
C SER A 97 1.74 -28.62 3.84
N ARG A 98 2.53 -27.69 3.27
CA ARG A 98 2.01 -26.45 2.71
C ARG A 98 1.21 -26.71 1.44
N PRO A 99 0.02 -26.09 1.29
CA PRO A 99 -0.78 -26.25 0.08
C PRO A 99 -0.07 -25.70 -1.16
N SER A 100 -0.31 -26.34 -2.30
CA SER A 100 0.08 -25.78 -3.59
C SER A 100 -0.75 -24.54 -3.92
N PHE A 101 -0.22 -23.65 -4.76
CA PHE A 101 -0.98 -22.47 -5.21
C PHE A 101 -2.29 -22.83 -5.95
N GLU A 102 -2.36 -24.01 -6.56
CA GLU A 102 -3.58 -24.49 -7.20
C GLU A 102 -4.66 -24.81 -6.17
N VAL A 103 -4.27 -25.47 -5.06
CA VAL A 103 -5.15 -25.74 -3.93
C VAL A 103 -5.62 -24.43 -3.29
N VAL A 104 -4.69 -23.51 -2.97
CA VAL A 104 -5.01 -22.19 -2.42
C VAL A 104 -5.99 -21.43 -3.31
N GLN A 105 -5.76 -21.42 -4.63
CA GLN A 105 -6.64 -20.75 -5.59
C GLN A 105 -8.02 -21.40 -5.65
N SER A 106 -8.12 -22.73 -5.52
CA SER A 106 -9.40 -23.45 -5.51
C SER A 106 -10.21 -23.13 -4.25
N ILE A 107 -9.57 -23.08 -3.08
CA ILE A 107 -10.22 -22.75 -1.80
C ILE A 107 -10.67 -21.28 -1.85
N TRP A 108 -9.79 -20.36 -2.26
CA TRP A 108 -10.12 -18.95 -2.42
C TRP A 108 -11.34 -18.73 -3.33
N LYS A 109 -11.39 -19.38 -4.50
CA LYS A 109 -12.54 -19.28 -5.41
C LYS A 109 -13.84 -19.82 -4.80
N LYS A 110 -13.77 -20.87 -3.99
CA LYS A 110 -14.94 -21.44 -3.32
C LYS A 110 -15.50 -20.52 -2.24
N MET A 111 -14.62 -19.83 -1.51
CA MET A 111 -15.00 -18.86 -0.47
C MET A 111 -15.49 -17.56 -1.10
N ASN A 112 -14.89 -17.13 -2.21
CA ASN A 112 -15.18 -15.85 -2.85
C ASN A 112 -16.26 -15.92 -3.95
N LYS A 113 -17.27 -16.78 -3.79
CA LYS A 113 -18.34 -17.03 -4.79
C LYS A 113 -19.30 -15.84 -5.04
N GLY A 114 -19.09 -14.69 -4.40
CA GLY A 114 -19.99 -13.53 -4.44
C GLY A 114 -19.46 -12.24 -5.06
N GLY A 115 -18.20 -12.16 -5.51
CA GLY A 115 -17.68 -10.94 -6.14
C GLY A 115 -16.23 -10.65 -5.79
N GLN A 116 -15.57 -9.83 -6.61
CA GLN A 116 -14.21 -9.39 -6.32
C GLN A 116 -14.22 -8.51 -5.06
N VAL A 117 -13.74 -9.08 -3.94
CA VAL A 117 -13.14 -8.42 -2.78
C VAL A 117 -13.56 -6.95 -2.53
N ASN A 118 -14.30 -6.73 -1.43
CA ASN A 118 -14.62 -5.44 -0.77
C ASN A 118 -13.42 -4.50 -0.51
N LEU A 119 -12.19 -4.90 -0.85
CA LEU A 119 -10.97 -4.13 -0.69
C LEU A 119 -10.92 -2.94 -1.66
N VAL A 120 -11.42 -3.10 -2.89
CA VAL A 120 -11.46 -1.99 -3.86
C VAL A 120 -12.38 -0.90 -3.34
N ASP A 121 -13.58 -1.27 -2.90
CA ASP A 121 -14.55 -0.32 -2.35
C ASP A 121 -14.06 0.35 -1.07
N GLN A 122 -13.38 -0.41 -0.20
CA GLN A 122 -12.78 0.14 1.02
C GLN A 122 -11.64 1.12 0.71
N ILE A 123 -10.75 0.81 -0.25
CA ILE A 123 -9.65 1.71 -0.62
C ILE A 123 -10.19 2.93 -1.35
N VAL A 124 -11.17 2.77 -2.24
CA VAL A 124 -11.87 3.89 -2.91
C VAL A 124 -12.51 4.79 -1.86
N SER A 125 -13.22 4.23 -0.88
CA SER A 125 -13.80 5.00 0.22
C SER A 125 -12.74 5.78 1.02
N MET A 126 -11.59 5.17 1.31
CA MET A 126 -10.50 5.84 2.02
C MET A 126 -9.84 6.95 1.16
N MET A 127 -9.69 6.72 -0.15
CA MET A 127 -9.15 7.72 -1.06
C MET A 127 -10.10 8.89 -1.28
N THR A 128 -11.40 8.63 -1.46
CA THR A 128 -12.43 9.67 -1.56
C THR A 128 -12.44 10.54 -0.31
N LYS A 129 -12.49 9.95 0.88
CA LYS A 129 -12.45 10.71 2.15
C LYS A 129 -11.19 11.56 2.31
N TYR A 130 -10.04 11.04 1.84
CA TYR A 130 -8.80 11.81 1.87
C TYR A 130 -8.84 12.98 0.89
N SER A 131 -9.34 12.76 -0.33
CA SER A 131 -9.55 13.82 -1.33
C SER A 131 -10.50 14.91 -0.81
N ASP A 132 -11.63 14.53 -0.22
CA ASP A 132 -12.61 15.46 0.34
C ASP A 132 -11.97 16.32 1.45
N ASN A 133 -11.29 15.69 2.40
CA ASN A 133 -10.61 16.40 3.49
C ASN A 133 -9.48 17.31 2.97
N MET A 134 -8.79 16.93 1.90
CA MET A 134 -7.77 17.78 1.27
C MET A 134 -8.39 18.99 0.56
N GLU A 135 -9.53 18.81 -0.10
CA GLU A 135 -10.27 19.88 -0.74
C GLU A 135 -10.74 20.92 0.29
N ASP A 136 -11.27 20.46 1.43
CA ASP A 136 -11.66 21.33 2.56
C ASP A 136 -10.48 22.13 3.11
N LEU A 137 -9.34 21.46 3.34
CA LEU A 137 -8.12 22.10 3.84
C LEU A 137 -7.59 23.15 2.87
N VAL A 138 -7.58 22.86 1.57
CA VAL A 138 -7.18 23.81 0.53
C VAL A 138 -8.15 25.00 0.52
N ALA A 139 -9.46 24.77 0.53
CA ALA A 139 -10.45 25.84 0.55
C ALA A 139 -10.33 26.74 1.79
N GLN A 140 -10.02 26.17 2.95
CA GLN A 140 -9.77 26.95 4.17
C GLN A 140 -8.50 27.79 4.08
N ARG A 141 -7.40 27.21 3.61
CA ARG A 141 -6.12 27.93 3.42
C ARG A 141 -6.22 29.04 2.40
N THR A 142 -6.93 28.81 1.28
CA THR A 142 -7.18 29.81 0.25
C THR A 142 -7.99 30.98 0.81
N ARG A 143 -9.07 30.72 1.56
CA ARG A 143 -9.85 31.79 2.22
C ARG A 143 -9.02 32.61 3.21
N GLN A 144 -8.17 31.96 4.00
CA GLN A 144 -7.28 32.66 4.94
C GLN A 144 -6.27 33.54 4.20
N LEU A 145 -5.69 33.02 3.11
CA LEU A 145 -4.74 33.76 2.29
C LEU A 145 -5.39 35.01 1.68
N GLU A 146 -6.61 34.89 1.13
CA GLU A 146 -7.35 36.03 0.56
C GLU A 146 -7.66 37.11 1.60
N LEU A 147 -8.04 36.73 2.82
CA LEU A 147 -8.29 37.69 3.90
C LEU A 147 -7.02 38.41 4.33
N GLU A 148 -5.91 37.69 4.47
CA GLU A 148 -4.61 38.28 4.81
C GLU A 148 -4.07 39.16 3.67
N GLN A 149 -4.27 38.74 2.41
CA GLN A 149 -3.94 39.54 1.22
C GLN A 149 -4.73 40.85 1.22
N LYS A 150 -6.05 40.80 1.48
CA LYS A 150 -6.87 42.01 1.58
C LYS A 150 -6.41 42.95 2.70
N LYS A 151 -6.06 42.42 3.87
CA LYS A 151 -5.52 43.24 4.97
C LYS A 151 -4.19 43.89 4.60
N THR A 152 -3.33 43.17 3.89
CA THR A 152 -2.04 43.72 3.42
C THR A 152 -2.25 44.77 2.34
N ASP A 153 -3.16 44.57 1.40
CA ASP A 153 -3.52 45.55 0.37
C ASP A 153 -4.14 46.82 0.97
N ASP A 154 -5.04 46.68 1.96
CA ASP A 154 -5.63 47.80 2.69
C ASP A 154 -4.56 48.58 3.47
N LEU A 155 -3.63 47.89 4.13
CA LEU A 155 -2.51 48.51 4.83
C LEU A 155 -1.56 49.21 3.85
N LEU A 156 -1.27 48.58 2.71
CA LEU A 156 -0.44 49.16 1.64
C LEU A 156 -1.07 50.46 1.11
N CYS A 157 -2.38 50.47 0.89
CA CYS A 157 -3.13 51.69 0.52
C CYS A 157 -3.00 52.81 1.57
N ARG A 158 -2.91 52.47 2.87
CA ARG A 158 -2.70 53.44 3.96
C ARG A 158 -1.25 53.93 4.05
N MET A 159 -0.29 53.08 3.71
CA MET A 159 1.14 53.39 3.78
C MET A 159 1.66 54.15 2.54
N LEU A 160 0.94 54.10 1.41
CA LEU A 160 1.31 54.82 0.18
C LEU A 160 0.79 56.27 0.20
N PRO A 161 1.59 57.28 -0.21
CA PRO A 161 1.17 58.68 -0.30
C PRO A 161 -0.02 58.87 -1.25
N ARG A 162 -0.96 59.76 -0.89
CA ARG A 162 -2.29 60.01 -1.50
C ARG A 162 -2.32 60.37 -3.01
N TYR A 163 -1.20 60.36 -3.71
CA TYR A 163 -1.13 60.74 -5.13
C TYR A 163 -1.54 59.62 -6.11
N ARG A 164 -1.64 58.36 -5.66
CA ARG A 164 -2.01 57.23 -6.54
C ARG A 164 -3.52 56.90 -6.57
N THR A 165 -4.29 57.26 -5.55
CA THR A 165 -5.75 57.09 -5.59
C THR A 165 -6.44 58.01 -6.59
N ALA A 166 -5.78 59.07 -7.05
CA ALA A 166 -6.28 59.94 -8.12
C ALA A 166 -6.20 59.32 -9.53
N ILE A 167 -5.39 58.28 -9.75
CA ILE A 167 -5.14 57.72 -11.10
C ILE A 167 -6.01 56.49 -11.39
N MET A 168 -6.46 55.74 -10.37
CA MET A 168 -7.36 54.60 -10.56
C MET A 168 -8.86 54.95 -10.61
N GLY A 169 -9.21 56.23 -10.50
CA GLY A 169 -10.60 56.72 -10.67
C GLY A 169 -10.90 57.32 -12.04
N ILE A 170 -10.00 57.20 -13.02
CA ILE A 170 -10.11 57.84 -14.35
C ILE A 170 -10.03 56.84 -15.53
N ILE A 171 -9.97 55.52 -15.29
CA ILE A 171 -10.06 54.50 -16.36
C ILE A 171 -11.03 53.41 -15.91
#